data_AF-A0A1Q4BHL2-F1
#
_entry.id   AF-A0A1Q4BHL2-F1
#
_cell.length_a   1.000
_cell.length_b   1.000
_cell.length_c   1.000
_cell.angle_alpha   90.00
_cell.angle_beta   90.00
_cell.angle_gamma   90.00
#
_symmetry.space_group_name_H-M   'P 1'
#
loop_
_entity.id
_entity.type
_entity.pdbx_description
1 polymer ?
#
loop_
_entity_poly.entity_id
_entity_poly.type
_entity_poly.pdbx_seq_one_letter_code
_entity_poly.pdbx_strand_id
1 'polypeptide(L)'
;MMIGVLCLALFAPMAPAAAKPENALIEAMLKGPIEARDAACNYVMAHPEAINPIYLSTVALSLWKRGDRAQAAFWFYVFQVRSRAWINADKSAAPLRASLNQQIGAMINPWVASDLEAWYDIAGRALSYEKKIPLYPKQPADLTPEQWQAVVAKARQDNDTQFEEVIGGFRKDPAAFAAKRRENGLPVGPLQEPGAPLPSDWR
;
A
#
# COMPACT_ATOMS: atom_id res chain seq x y z
N MET A 1 -32.96 -50.51 -19.88
CA MET A 1 -33.05 -49.33 -20.77
C MET A 1 -33.79 -48.23 -20.00
N MET A 2 -33.21 -47.03 -19.92
CA MET A 2 -33.76 -45.75 -19.38
C MET A 2 -33.97 -45.66 -17.85
N ILE A 3 -33.65 -44.58 -17.12
CA ILE A 3 -33.03 -43.26 -17.39
C ILE A 3 -32.38 -42.82 -16.06
N GLY A 4 -31.13 -42.35 -16.10
CA GLY A 4 -30.44 -41.74 -14.97
C GLY A 4 -30.97 -40.32 -14.71
N VAL A 5 -31.29 -40.02 -13.45
CA VAL A 5 -31.62 -38.67 -12.99
C VAL A 5 -30.30 -37.95 -12.70
N LEU A 6 -29.85 -37.14 -13.67
CA LEU A 6 -28.73 -36.23 -13.49
C LEU A 6 -29.27 -34.97 -12.79
N CYS A 7 -28.99 -34.83 -11.49
CA CYS A 7 -29.20 -33.57 -10.77
C CYS A 7 -28.20 -32.53 -11.27
N LEU A 8 -28.60 -31.71 -12.24
CA LEU A 8 -27.94 -30.46 -12.60
C LEU A 8 -28.17 -29.46 -11.46
N ALA A 9 -27.18 -29.33 -10.58
CA ALA A 9 -27.11 -28.19 -9.66
C ALA A 9 -26.85 -26.92 -10.48
N LEU A 10 -27.90 -26.11 -10.64
CA LEU A 10 -27.81 -24.76 -11.21
C LEU A 10 -26.95 -23.89 -10.28
N PHE A 11 -25.69 -23.65 -10.67
CA PHE A 11 -24.92 -22.54 -10.12
C PHE A 11 -25.54 -21.24 -10.64
N ALA A 12 -26.40 -20.63 -9.82
CA ALA A 12 -26.77 -19.24 -10.04
C ALA A 12 -25.51 -18.38 -9.84
N PRO A 13 -25.17 -17.46 -10.76
CA PRO A 13 -24.09 -16.52 -10.51
C PRO A 13 -24.48 -15.66 -9.31
N MET A 14 -23.71 -15.74 -8.22
CA MET A 14 -23.83 -14.79 -7.12
C MET A 14 -23.65 -13.39 -7.71
N ALA A 15 -24.65 -12.53 -7.53
CA ALA A 15 -24.50 -11.11 -7.85
C ALA A 15 -23.26 -10.57 -7.12
N PRO A 16 -22.40 -9.75 -7.76
CA PRO A 16 -21.26 -9.17 -7.10
C PRO A 16 -21.73 -8.41 -5.86
N ALA A 17 -21.10 -8.65 -4.70
CA ALA A 17 -21.42 -7.93 -3.48
C ALA A 17 -21.34 -6.41 -3.75
N ALA A 18 -22.33 -5.66 -3.30
CA ALA A 18 -22.36 -4.22 -3.50
C ALA A 18 -21.08 -3.56 -2.96
N ALA A 19 -20.48 -2.68 -3.74
CA ALA A 19 -19.25 -1.98 -3.35
C ALA A 19 -19.47 -1.21 -2.04
N LYS A 20 -18.55 -1.38 -1.09
CA LYS A 20 -18.64 -0.68 0.20
C LYS A 20 -18.37 0.82 0.01
N PRO A 21 -19.13 1.72 0.66
CA PRO A 21 -18.85 3.16 0.59
C PRO A 21 -17.46 3.50 1.15
N GLU A 22 -16.71 4.31 0.42
CA GLU A 22 -15.35 4.75 0.78
C GLU A 22 -15.25 5.30 2.20
N ASN A 23 -16.14 6.23 2.58
CA ASN A 23 -16.13 6.83 3.92
C ASN A 23 -16.35 5.78 5.02
N ALA A 24 -17.19 4.77 4.78
CA ALA A 24 -17.41 3.70 5.75
C ALA A 24 -16.17 2.81 5.90
N LEU A 25 -15.43 2.56 4.82
CA LEU A 25 -14.15 1.83 4.87
C LEU A 25 -13.10 2.61 5.69
N ILE A 26 -12.96 3.90 5.42
CA ILE A 26 -12.02 4.79 6.13
C ILE A 26 -12.38 4.85 7.62
N GLU A 27 -13.66 5.07 7.94
CA GLU A 27 -14.13 5.15 9.32
C GLU A 27 -13.92 3.84 10.08
N ALA A 28 -14.26 2.70 9.47
CA ALA A 28 -14.02 1.40 10.06
C ALA A 28 -12.53 1.15 10.35
N MET A 29 -11.63 1.51 9.42
CA MET A 29 -10.19 1.35 9.63
C MET A 29 -9.64 2.27 10.73
N LEU A 30 -10.14 3.51 10.84
CA LEU A 30 -9.62 4.49 11.80
C LEU A 30 -10.21 4.34 13.20
N LYS A 31 -11.52 4.08 13.30
CA LYS A 31 -12.32 4.19 14.53
C LYS A 31 -13.08 2.92 14.89
N GLY A 32 -13.19 1.97 13.97
CA GLY A 32 -13.96 0.75 14.18
C GLY A 32 -13.36 -0.17 15.25
N PRO A 33 -14.19 -1.08 15.82
CA PRO A 33 -13.69 -2.21 16.60
C PRO A 33 -12.77 -3.09 15.74
N ILE A 34 -11.99 -3.96 16.39
CA ILE A 34 -10.92 -4.74 15.73
C ILE A 34 -11.47 -5.52 14.54
N GLU A 35 -12.62 -6.17 14.68
CA GLU A 35 -13.24 -6.99 13.64
C GLU A 35 -13.67 -6.14 12.43
N ALA A 36 -14.24 -4.96 12.67
CA ALA A 36 -14.66 -4.05 11.60
C ALA A 36 -13.47 -3.43 10.88
N ARG A 37 -12.42 -3.08 11.63
CA ARG A 37 -11.15 -2.57 11.10
C ARG A 37 -10.50 -3.60 10.21
N ASP A 38 -10.38 -4.84 10.67
CA ASP A 38 -9.74 -5.92 9.93
C ASP A 38 -10.53 -6.28 8.68
N ALA A 39 -11.87 -6.31 8.78
CA ALA A 39 -12.74 -6.52 7.62
C ALA A 39 -12.62 -5.40 6.57
N ALA A 40 -12.53 -4.13 6.99
CA ALA A 40 -12.34 -3.00 6.09
C ALA A 40 -10.94 -3.01 5.46
N CYS A 41 -9.90 -3.27 6.27
CA CYS A 41 -8.52 -3.41 5.81
C CYS A 41 -8.40 -4.51 4.74
N ASN A 42 -8.91 -5.71 5.01
CA ASN A 42 -8.88 -6.83 4.08
C ASN A 42 -9.66 -6.53 2.78
N TYR A 43 -10.79 -5.82 2.89
CA TYR A 43 -11.55 -5.39 1.72
C TYR A 43 -10.75 -4.43 0.84
N VAL A 44 -10.10 -3.41 1.42
CA VAL A 44 -9.28 -2.46 0.65
C VAL A 44 -8.03 -3.14 0.07
N MET A 45 -7.45 -4.12 0.77
CA MET A 45 -6.34 -4.89 0.21
C MET A 45 -6.75 -5.69 -1.04
N ALA A 46 -7.97 -6.20 -1.08
CA ALA A 46 -8.53 -6.88 -2.25
C ALA A 46 -9.04 -5.92 -3.34
N HIS A 47 -9.43 -4.70 -2.95
CA HIS A 47 -10.02 -3.67 -3.80
C HIS A 47 -9.34 -2.32 -3.57
N PRO A 48 -8.05 -2.15 -3.92
CA PRO A 48 -7.31 -0.93 -3.63
C PRO A 48 -7.86 0.32 -4.33
N GLU A 49 -8.65 0.14 -5.40
CA GLU A 49 -9.38 1.19 -6.10
C GLU A 49 -10.64 1.67 -5.35
N ALA A 50 -11.05 1.00 -4.27
CA ALA A 50 -12.24 1.37 -3.51
C ALA A 50 -12.05 2.63 -2.64
N ILE A 51 -10.82 3.09 -2.43
CA ILE A 51 -10.52 4.28 -1.63
C ILE A 51 -9.51 5.20 -2.33
N ASN A 52 -9.61 6.50 -2.07
CA ASN A 52 -8.66 7.48 -2.56
C ASN A 52 -7.26 7.10 -2.06
N PRO A 53 -6.23 7.13 -2.93
CA PRO A 53 -4.90 6.67 -2.56
C PRO A 53 -4.24 7.33 -1.36
N ILE A 54 -4.64 8.55 -0.98
CA ILE A 54 -4.14 9.20 0.24
C ILE A 54 -4.50 8.38 1.49
N TYR A 55 -5.67 7.74 1.49
CA TYR A 55 -6.14 6.93 2.61
C TYR A 55 -5.62 5.49 2.61
N LEU A 56 -4.84 5.05 1.61
CA LEU A 56 -4.16 3.74 1.67
C LEU A 56 -3.20 3.62 2.87
N SER A 57 -2.75 4.75 3.39
CA SER A 57 -2.02 4.83 4.66
C SER A 57 -2.78 4.23 5.86
N THR A 58 -4.12 4.24 5.83
CA THR A 58 -4.96 3.63 6.88
C THR A 58 -4.93 2.09 6.85
N VAL A 59 -4.67 1.49 5.68
CA VAL A 59 -4.40 0.04 5.55
C VAL A 59 -3.09 -0.30 6.26
N ALA A 60 -2.02 0.48 6.01
CA ALA A 60 -0.74 0.30 6.67
C ALA A 60 -0.88 0.41 8.20
N LEU A 61 -1.63 1.39 8.69
CA LEU A 61 -1.89 1.55 10.13
C LEU A 61 -2.68 0.36 10.70
N SER A 62 -3.68 -0.13 9.99
CA SER A 62 -4.49 -1.27 10.43
C SER A 62 -3.65 -2.54 10.54
N LEU A 63 -2.85 -2.83 9.52
CA LEU A 63 -1.91 -3.96 9.50
C LEU A 63 -0.86 -3.85 10.61
N TRP A 64 -0.34 -2.65 10.86
CA TRP A 64 0.62 -2.42 11.94
C TRP A 64 0.00 -2.74 13.31
N LYS A 65 -1.23 -2.28 13.55
CA LYS A 65 -1.98 -2.57 14.79
C LYS A 65 -2.31 -4.06 14.94
N ARG A 66 -2.50 -4.78 13.83
CA ARG A 66 -2.74 -6.23 13.79
C ARG A 66 -1.47 -7.06 13.98
N GLY A 67 -0.29 -6.45 13.89
CA GLY A 67 1.01 -7.12 14.02
C GLY A 67 1.62 -7.57 12.68
N ASP A 68 0.97 -7.31 11.55
CA ASP A 68 1.45 -7.65 10.21
C ASP A 68 2.40 -6.59 9.66
N ARG A 69 3.53 -6.38 10.34
CA ARG A 69 4.45 -5.25 10.08
C ARG A 69 5.05 -5.24 8.68
N ALA A 70 5.36 -6.41 8.11
CA ALA A 70 5.87 -6.49 6.74
C ALA A 70 4.81 -6.02 5.72
N GLN A 71 3.57 -6.49 5.86
CA GLN A 71 2.46 -6.04 5.02
C GLN A 71 2.14 -4.56 5.26
N ALA A 72 2.24 -4.08 6.50
CA ALA A 72 2.07 -2.66 6.83
C ALA A 72 3.10 -1.79 6.11
N ALA A 73 4.38 -2.16 6.15
CA ALA A 73 5.44 -1.45 5.44
C ALA A 73 5.20 -1.46 3.92
N PHE A 74 4.79 -2.59 3.36
CA PHE A 74 4.41 -2.69 1.95
C PHE A 74 3.29 -1.69 1.60
N TRP A 75 2.16 -1.71 2.32
CA TRP A 75 1.04 -0.81 2.05
C TRP A 75 1.36 0.67 2.32
N PHE A 76 2.30 0.95 3.22
CA PHE A 76 2.84 2.30 3.40
C PHE A 76 3.57 2.77 2.14
N TYR A 77 4.40 1.92 1.52
CA TYR A 77 5.04 2.26 0.24
C TYR A 77 4.04 2.33 -0.91
N VAL A 78 3.01 1.47 -0.95
CA VAL A 78 1.90 1.59 -1.93
C VAL A 78 1.20 2.95 -1.80
N PHE A 79 0.91 3.40 -0.58
CA PHE A 79 0.41 4.74 -0.32
C PHE A 79 1.35 5.82 -0.85
N GLN A 80 2.66 5.73 -0.57
CA GLN A 80 3.64 6.73 -1.00
C GLN A 80 3.66 6.90 -2.52
N VAL A 81 3.70 5.78 -3.25
CA VAL A 81 3.84 5.78 -4.72
C VAL A 81 2.54 6.20 -5.40
N ARG A 82 1.39 5.72 -4.91
CA ARG A 82 0.07 6.03 -5.49
C ARG A 82 -0.35 7.48 -5.22
N SER A 83 -0.10 7.98 -4.02
CA SER A 83 -0.51 9.34 -3.64
C SER A 83 0.32 10.44 -4.32
N ARG A 84 1.47 10.11 -4.93
CA ARG A 84 2.30 11.09 -5.66
C ARG A 84 1.55 11.74 -6.83
N ALA A 85 0.90 10.93 -7.67
CA ALA A 85 0.13 11.45 -8.81
C ALA A 85 -0.97 12.41 -8.33
N TRP A 86 -1.63 12.06 -7.22
CA TRP A 86 -2.66 12.88 -6.60
C TRP A 86 -2.16 14.23 -6.13
N ILE A 87 -1.08 14.28 -5.37
CA ILE A 87 -0.51 15.57 -4.92
C ILE A 87 0.16 16.35 -6.05
N ASN A 88 0.44 15.71 -7.19
CA ASN A 88 0.96 16.38 -8.38
C ASN A 88 -0.17 17.07 -9.16
N ALA A 89 -1.34 16.43 -9.24
CA ALA A 89 -2.55 17.00 -9.83
C ALA A 89 -3.22 18.04 -8.92
N ASP A 90 -3.29 17.79 -7.61
CA ASP A 90 -3.94 18.66 -6.63
C ASP A 90 -3.04 18.87 -5.41
N LYS A 91 -2.48 20.09 -5.31
CA LYS A 91 -1.58 20.47 -4.21
C LYS A 91 -2.31 20.65 -2.87
N SER A 92 -3.64 20.80 -2.87
CA SER A 92 -4.41 20.96 -1.64
C SER A 92 -4.35 19.73 -0.74
N ALA A 93 -4.09 18.56 -1.32
CA ALA A 93 -3.98 17.30 -0.62
C ALA A 93 -2.57 17.02 -0.03
N ALA A 94 -1.57 17.85 -0.38
CA ALA A 94 -0.19 17.68 0.07
C ALA A 94 -0.01 17.77 1.59
N PRO A 95 -0.64 18.72 2.33
CA PRO A 95 -0.54 18.78 3.78
C PRO A 95 -1.08 17.52 4.48
N LEU A 96 -2.21 16.98 4.02
CA LEU A 96 -2.76 15.73 4.55
C LEU A 96 -1.79 14.56 4.34
N ARG A 97 -1.26 14.42 3.12
CA ARG A 97 -0.26 13.38 2.82
C ARG A 97 0.99 13.53 3.67
N ALA A 98 1.49 14.75 3.89
CA ALA A 98 2.65 15.01 4.72
C ALA A 98 2.40 14.59 6.19
N SER A 99 1.23 14.93 6.73
CA SER A 99 0.84 14.54 8.10
C SER A 99 0.74 13.02 8.25
N LEU A 100 0.11 12.32 7.31
CA LEU A 100 0.03 10.86 7.30
C LEU A 100 1.41 10.21 7.20
N ASN A 101 2.29 10.78 6.38
CA ASN A 101 3.67 10.34 6.27
C ASN A 101 4.47 10.51 7.55
N GLN A 102 4.33 11.65 8.23
CA GLN A 102 5.02 11.89 9.48
C GLN A 102 4.57 10.90 10.55
N GLN A 103 3.26 10.71 10.70
CA GLN A 103 2.71 9.85 11.76
C GLN A 103 3.02 8.37 11.52
N ILE A 104 2.74 7.87 10.32
CA ILE A 104 2.86 6.43 10.01
C ILE A 104 4.31 6.09 9.66
N GLY A 105 4.99 6.96 8.90
CA GLY A 105 6.38 6.77 8.53
C GLY A 105 7.34 6.80 9.72
N ALA A 106 7.03 7.55 10.78
CA ALA A 106 7.85 7.53 12.00
C ALA A 106 7.86 6.16 12.69
N MET A 107 6.81 5.35 12.54
CA MET A 107 6.76 3.99 13.06
C MET A 107 7.41 3.00 12.10
N ILE A 108 7.08 3.10 10.81
CA ILE A 108 7.46 2.11 9.80
C ILE A 108 8.91 2.27 9.34
N ASN A 109 9.36 3.49 9.04
CA ASN A 109 10.67 3.70 8.42
C ASN A 109 11.83 3.24 9.31
N PRO A 110 11.88 3.56 10.63
CA PRO A 110 12.94 3.05 11.49
C PRO A 110 12.95 1.54 11.56
N TRP A 111 11.77 0.90 11.57
CA TRP A 111 11.64 -0.55 11.64
C TRP A 111 12.10 -1.23 10.35
N VAL A 112 11.52 -0.87 9.19
CA VAL A 112 11.83 -1.55 7.92
C VAL A 112 13.28 -1.35 7.52
N ALA A 113 13.83 -0.16 7.81
CA ALA A 113 15.21 0.16 7.47
C ALA A 113 16.24 -0.47 8.42
N SER A 114 15.83 -1.27 9.43
CA SER A 114 16.78 -2.09 10.19
C SER A 114 17.44 -3.14 9.30
N ASP A 115 16.68 -3.65 8.33
CA ASP A 115 17.09 -4.66 7.36
C ASP A 115 17.03 -4.04 5.96
N LEU A 116 18.19 -3.64 5.44
CA LEU A 116 18.27 -2.92 4.17
C LEU A 116 17.83 -3.78 2.97
N GLU A 117 18.09 -5.09 3.00
CA GLU A 117 17.69 -5.99 1.92
C GLU A 117 16.17 -6.21 1.95
N ALA A 118 15.60 -6.43 3.14
CA ALA A 118 14.15 -6.53 3.28
C ALA A 118 13.45 -5.21 2.91
N TRP A 119 14.05 -4.07 3.25
CA TRP A 119 13.53 -2.75 2.86
C TRP A 119 13.48 -2.60 1.34
N TYR A 120 14.58 -2.94 0.64
CA TYR A 120 14.64 -2.90 -0.81
C TYR A 120 13.60 -3.82 -1.47
N ASP A 121 13.44 -5.06 -0.97
CA ASP A 121 12.42 -5.99 -1.46
C ASP A 121 11.00 -5.45 -1.24
N ILE A 122 10.66 -5.03 -0.01
CA ILE A 122 9.32 -4.53 0.33
C ILE A 122 8.94 -3.31 -0.53
N ALA A 123 9.83 -2.31 -0.62
CA ALA A 123 9.55 -1.11 -1.38
C ALA A 123 9.52 -1.40 -2.89
N GLY A 124 10.47 -2.19 -3.42
CA GLY A 124 10.49 -2.59 -4.83
C GLY A 124 9.23 -3.35 -5.25
N ARG A 125 8.73 -4.25 -4.39
CA ARG A 125 7.43 -4.91 -4.59
C ARG A 125 6.27 -3.95 -4.63
N ALA A 126 6.24 -2.94 -3.76
CA ALA A 126 5.18 -1.93 -3.79
C ALA A 126 5.15 -1.13 -5.10
N LEU A 127 6.32 -0.80 -5.67
CA LEU A 127 6.41 -0.16 -6.99
C LEU A 127 5.89 -1.07 -8.12
N SER A 128 6.28 -2.35 -8.11
CA SER A 128 5.81 -3.32 -9.11
C SER A 128 4.32 -3.64 -8.99
N TYR A 129 3.82 -3.77 -7.77
CA TYR A 129 2.42 -4.02 -7.48
C TYR A 129 1.54 -2.85 -7.92
N GLU A 130 1.95 -1.61 -7.66
CA GLU A 130 1.21 -0.39 -8.05
C GLU A 130 0.85 -0.40 -9.54
N LYS A 131 1.75 -0.87 -10.40
CA LYS A 131 1.59 -0.90 -11.86
C LYS A 131 0.51 -1.91 -12.32
N LYS A 132 0.13 -2.87 -11.47
CA LYS A 132 -0.78 -3.99 -11.78
C LYS A 132 -2.22 -3.79 -11.29
N ILE A 133 -2.39 -2.93 -10.30
CA ILE A 133 -3.68 -2.73 -9.63
C ILE A 133 -4.48 -1.57 -10.26
N PRO A 134 -5.82 -1.65 -10.29
CA PRO A 134 -6.65 -0.61 -10.90
C PRO A 134 -6.42 0.76 -10.25
N LEU A 135 -6.57 1.83 -11.03
CA LEU A 135 -6.54 3.19 -10.49
C LEU A 135 -7.85 3.51 -9.76
N TYR A 136 -7.78 4.40 -8.78
CA TYR A 136 -8.99 4.96 -8.15
C TYR A 136 -9.85 5.66 -9.23
N PRO A 137 -11.15 5.33 -9.34
CA PRO A 137 -11.96 5.72 -10.50
C PRO A 137 -12.36 7.20 -10.51
N LYS A 138 -12.35 7.87 -9.36
CA LYS A 138 -12.78 9.29 -9.27
C LYS A 138 -11.57 10.21 -9.40
N GLN A 139 -10.93 10.26 -10.56
CA GLN A 139 -9.77 11.13 -10.83
C GLN A 139 -10.07 12.62 -10.54
N PRO A 140 -9.05 13.49 -10.37
CA PRO A 140 -9.26 14.94 -10.20
C PRO A 140 -10.12 15.53 -11.32
N ALA A 141 -11.16 16.30 -10.95
CA ALA A 141 -12.19 16.74 -11.87
C ALA A 141 -11.68 17.68 -12.98
N ASP A 142 -10.59 18.39 -12.73
CA ASP A 142 -10.02 19.37 -13.66
C ASP A 142 -9.13 18.73 -14.74
N LEU A 143 -8.96 17.41 -14.73
CA LEU A 143 -8.12 16.70 -15.69
C LEU A 143 -8.95 15.80 -16.62
N THR A 144 -8.63 15.84 -17.91
CA THR A 144 -9.10 14.80 -18.85
C THR A 144 -8.48 13.45 -18.52
N PRO A 145 -9.05 12.32 -18.98
CA PRO A 145 -8.44 11.00 -18.82
C PRO A 145 -6.99 10.94 -19.32
N GLU A 146 -6.67 11.56 -20.46
CA GLU A 146 -5.33 11.58 -21.04
C GLU A 146 -4.34 12.38 -20.18
N GLN A 147 -4.77 13.53 -19.67
CA GLN A 147 -3.96 14.34 -18.75
C GLN A 147 -3.68 13.58 -17.45
N TRP A 148 -4.70 12.89 -16.90
CA TRP A 148 -4.53 12.08 -15.70
C TRP A 148 -3.54 10.93 -15.93
N GLN A 149 -3.64 10.22 -17.06
CA GLN A 149 -2.68 9.17 -17.41
C GLN A 149 -1.25 9.71 -17.53
N ALA A 150 -1.06 10.90 -18.10
CA ALA A 150 0.26 11.54 -18.17
C ALA A 150 0.82 11.87 -16.77
N VAL A 151 0.00 12.38 -15.84
CA VAL A 151 0.41 12.63 -14.45
C VAL A 151 0.79 11.34 -13.73
N VAL A 152 0.00 10.27 -13.92
CA VAL A 152 0.30 8.94 -13.35
C VAL A 152 1.61 8.39 -13.92
N ALA A 153 1.82 8.47 -15.24
CA ALA A 153 3.05 8.01 -15.87
C ALA A 153 4.28 8.76 -15.35
N LYS A 154 4.20 10.09 -15.22
CA LYS A 154 5.29 10.89 -14.64
C LYS A 154 5.55 10.54 -13.18
N ALA A 155 4.50 10.35 -12.38
CA ALA A 155 4.64 9.94 -11.00
C ALA A 155 5.33 8.58 -10.86
N ARG A 156 5.00 7.61 -11.73
CA ARG A 156 5.67 6.30 -11.77
C ARG A 156 7.15 6.42 -12.09
N GLN A 157 7.52 7.22 -13.09
CA GLN A 157 8.92 7.50 -13.40
C GLN A 157 9.65 8.11 -12.19
N ASP A 158 9.04 9.10 -11.54
CA ASP A 158 9.64 9.75 -10.37
C ASP A 158 9.80 8.80 -9.18
N ASN A 159 8.85 7.87 -9.00
CA ASN A 159 8.93 6.84 -7.97
C ASN A 159 10.08 5.86 -8.27
N ASP A 160 10.20 5.38 -9.51
CA ASP A 160 11.26 4.45 -9.93
C ASP A 160 12.64 5.11 -9.75
N THR A 161 12.80 6.38 -10.16
CA THR A 161 14.05 7.15 -9.96
C THR A 161 14.37 7.32 -8.47
N GLN A 162 13.40 7.78 -7.66
CA GLN A 162 13.66 8.02 -6.24
C GLN A 162 13.97 6.71 -5.48
N PHE A 163 13.35 5.59 -5.85
CA PHE A 163 13.63 4.29 -5.24
C PHE A 163 15.10 3.91 -5.41
N GLU A 164 15.63 4.02 -6.63
CA GLU A 164 17.03 3.71 -6.92
C GLU A 164 18.01 4.72 -6.32
N GLU A 165 17.68 6.01 -6.33
CA GLU A 165 18.53 7.04 -5.74
C GLU A 165 18.65 6.91 -4.22
N VAL A 166 17.55 6.59 -3.55
CA VAL A 166 17.49 6.56 -2.08
C VAL A 166 17.82 5.15 -1.57
N ILE A 167 16.95 4.18 -1.82
CA ILE A 167 17.07 2.84 -1.23
C ILE A 167 18.15 2.05 -1.97
N GLY A 168 18.18 2.11 -3.31
CA GLY A 168 19.28 1.55 -4.11
C GLY A 168 20.63 2.22 -3.77
N GLY A 169 20.63 3.52 -3.51
CA GLY A 169 21.79 4.28 -3.05
C GLY A 169 22.38 3.73 -1.75
N PHE A 170 21.54 3.45 -0.75
CA PHE A 170 22.00 2.87 0.52
C PHE A 170 22.64 1.49 0.36
N ARG A 171 22.23 0.70 -0.65
CA ARG A 171 22.82 -0.63 -0.93
C ARG A 171 24.20 -0.57 -1.56
N LYS A 172 24.65 0.59 -2.03
CA LYS A 172 26.02 0.76 -2.56
C LYS A 172 27.07 0.67 -1.45
N ASP A 173 26.71 1.06 -0.24
CA ASP A 173 27.56 0.92 0.96
C ASP A 173 26.70 0.56 2.19
N PRO A 174 26.31 -0.72 2.31
CA PRO A 174 25.45 -1.17 3.41
C PRO A 174 26.14 -1.05 4.77
N ALA A 175 27.48 -1.07 4.81
CA ALA A 175 28.25 -0.91 6.04
C ALA A 175 28.18 0.53 6.55
N ALA A 176 28.36 1.53 5.68
CA ALA A 176 28.21 2.93 6.05
C ALA A 176 26.77 3.27 6.47
N PHE A 177 25.77 2.73 5.76
CA PHE A 177 24.37 2.87 6.16
C PHE A 177 24.11 2.31 7.56
N ALA A 178 24.57 1.08 7.83
CA ALA A 178 24.46 0.44 9.13
C ALA A 178 25.19 1.21 10.23
N ALA A 179 26.40 1.72 9.97
CA ALA A 179 27.16 2.55 10.91
C ALA A 179 26.38 3.82 11.27
N LYS A 180 25.87 4.53 10.26
CA LYS A 180 25.10 5.76 10.48
C LYS A 180 23.83 5.53 11.29
N ARG A 181 23.17 4.40 11.09
CA ARG A 181 22.01 4.02 11.91
C ARG A 181 22.38 3.79 13.37
N ARG A 182 23.46 3.04 13.63
CA ARG A 182 23.95 2.80 15.00
C ARG A 182 24.32 4.10 15.71
N GLU A 183 24.99 5.04 15.03
CA GLU A 183 25.30 6.37 15.57
C GLU A 183 24.05 7.12 16.06
N ASN A 184 22.92 6.93 15.38
CA ASN A 184 21.66 7.58 15.71
C ASN A 184 20.75 6.73 16.63
N GLY A 185 21.27 5.65 17.21
CA GLY A 185 20.49 4.74 18.06
C GLY A 185 19.37 3.99 17.33
N LEU A 186 19.45 3.89 15.99
CA LEU A 186 18.46 3.19 15.17
C LEU A 186 18.80 1.70 15.05
N PRO A 187 17.80 0.81 14.97
CA PRO A 187 18.01 -0.62 14.87
C PRO A 187 18.72 -1.00 13.57
N VAL A 188 19.57 -2.02 13.61
CA VAL A 188 20.26 -2.62 12.46
C VAL A 188 20.24 -4.13 12.63
N GLY A 189 19.88 -4.84 11.57
CA GLY A 189 19.72 -6.29 11.55
C GLY A 189 18.34 -6.72 11.05
N PRO A 190 18.06 -8.03 11.07
CA PRO A 190 16.83 -8.59 10.53
C PRO A 190 15.57 -7.92 11.11
N LEU A 191 14.50 -7.89 10.31
CA LEU A 191 13.21 -7.38 10.73
C LEU A 191 12.70 -8.09 12.00
N GLN A 192 12.38 -7.33 13.04
CA GLN A 192 11.81 -7.87 14.27
C GLN A 192 10.28 -7.96 14.18
N GLU A 193 9.72 -9.13 14.45
CA GLU A 193 8.27 -9.38 14.43
C GLU A 193 7.62 -8.96 13.09
N PRO A 194 8.01 -9.54 11.94
CA PRO A 194 7.49 -9.15 10.63
C PRO A 194 5.99 -9.46 10.46
N GLY A 195 5.41 -10.31 11.31
CA GLY A 195 4.03 -10.77 11.18
C GLY A 195 3.84 -11.69 9.98
N ALA A 196 2.66 -11.66 9.35
CA ALA A 196 2.40 -12.44 8.16
C ALA A 196 3.33 -12.03 6.99
N PRO A 197 3.78 -13.01 6.17
CA PRO A 197 4.61 -12.71 5.01
C PRO A 197 3.85 -11.88 3.96
N LEU A 198 4.59 -11.23 3.07
CA LEU A 198 3.99 -10.61 1.88
C LEU A 198 3.46 -11.69 0.93
N PRO A 199 2.19 -11.61 0.49
CA PRO A 199 1.66 -12.45 -0.58
C PRO A 199 2.54 -12.45 -1.83
N SER A 200 2.64 -13.60 -2.49
CA SER A 200 3.52 -13.77 -3.66
C SER A 200 3.06 -12.99 -4.88
N ASP A 201 1.75 -12.76 -4.99
CA ASP A 201 1.09 -11.99 -6.06
C ASP A 201 1.23 -10.47 -5.88
N TRP A 202 1.79 -10.00 -4.76
CA TRP A 202 2.15 -8.60 -4.56
C TRP A 202 3.53 -8.24 -5.14
N ARG A 203 3.95 -8.96 -6.18
CA ARG A 203 5.15 -8.71 -6.98
C ARG A 203 4.73 -8.37 -8.38
#